data_AF-A0A524A246-F1
#
_entry.id   AF-A0A524A246-F1
#
_cell.length_a   1.000
_cell.length_b   1.000
_cell.length_c   1.000
_cell.angle_alpha   90.00
_cell.angle_beta   90.00
_cell.angle_gamma   90.00
#
_symmetry.space_group_name_H-M   'P 1'
#
loop_
_entity.id
_entity.type
_entity.pdbx_description
1 polymer ?
#
loop_
_entity_poly.entity_id
_entity_poly.type
_entity_poly.pdbx_seq_one_letter_code
_entity_poly.pdbx_strand_id
1 'polypeptide(L)'
;IRDASDIWGKGTFETELMIREELDDDDVQVAGIGPAGENLVVQATVEHGYRSGTAIGAAMGAKNLKSVAVRGTQPVAVHDPERILELNLELVGRVKEAKKKQGIVRDRGTDAYLQGFLVGDAGVVGNYEGHAWRDRPDIKKAYEENFLDEYYYKDIGCFGCPFPCQPLYTVPGVGTCIWRCYPTYWPWKLWMTDLKSAFTATRMMTDLGLDNKEIATIVSWLMHLYHDGVISAEDMDGVAFDRGSPEALFETLKKMAYREGFGKVLADGPVAFAKELGPKAESYLYHNQGLTMRTFDFRAEPGTALGEAISARGNSLRATTYHIVLWEKPAKDEYMGADPEESAASYAWSKKMFGTEKAIKATAYEGKPEALIYEMNGAAIADSLGYCVTMIRPGRVGAPGSQFGDTSYSFAAERFTAATGIPMDEAGLFRMGERICSLERAIVVRDGRRRKTDALPDFFFKVPVPDGPQEGRKLDRDKFEKMKDEYYRLRGWDVETGLPMRSTLEGLGMADVADVLKKHKGLGPESDGGS
;
A
#
# COMPACT_ATOMS: atom_id res chain seq x y z
N ILE A 1 -26.53 15.12 11.10
CA ILE A 1 -25.41 16.07 10.92
C ILE A 1 -25.39 16.95 12.16
N ARG A 2 -24.25 17.05 12.84
CA ARG A 2 -24.05 17.90 14.03
C ARG A 2 -23.01 18.97 13.69
N ASP A 3 -23.04 20.08 14.42
CA ASP A 3 -21.95 21.06 14.35
C ASP A 3 -20.66 20.43 14.89
N ALA A 4 -19.53 20.79 14.29
CA ALA A 4 -18.22 20.26 14.64
C ALA A 4 -17.20 21.38 14.90
N SER A 5 -17.66 22.60 15.16
CA SER A 5 -16.78 23.76 15.31
C SER A 5 -15.84 23.61 16.51
N ASP A 6 -16.30 22.97 17.59
CA ASP A 6 -15.52 22.76 18.82
C ASP A 6 -14.41 21.70 18.67
N ILE A 7 -14.54 20.81 17.68
CA ILE A 7 -13.56 19.77 17.36
C ILE A 7 -12.75 20.08 16.09
N TRP A 8 -13.08 21.16 15.37
CA TRP A 8 -12.31 21.62 14.21
C TRP A 8 -10.94 22.13 14.66
N GLY A 9 -9.88 21.78 13.95
CA GLY A 9 -8.49 22.06 14.33
C GLY A 9 -7.88 21.05 15.29
N LYS A 10 -8.67 20.11 15.84
CA LYS A 10 -8.18 19.07 16.75
C LYS A 10 -7.57 17.90 16.00
N GLY A 11 -6.59 17.23 16.63
CA GLY A 11 -6.05 15.96 16.14
C GLY A 11 -7.11 14.85 16.09
N THR A 12 -6.84 13.79 15.33
CA THR A 12 -7.80 12.67 15.16
C THR A 12 -8.05 11.93 16.47
N PHE A 13 -7.03 11.78 17.33
CA PHE A 13 -7.20 11.11 18.62
C PHE A 13 -8.09 11.92 19.57
N GLU A 14 -7.84 13.23 19.68
CA GLU A 14 -8.66 14.12 20.51
C GLU A 14 -10.10 14.21 19.97
N THR A 15 -10.26 14.28 18.65
CA THR A 15 -11.58 14.27 17.99
C THR A 15 -12.39 13.04 18.36
N GLU A 16 -11.79 11.84 18.30
CA GLU A 16 -12.47 10.59 18.65
C GLU A 16 -12.90 10.56 20.12
N LEU A 17 -12.04 11.03 21.02
CA LEU A 17 -12.35 11.11 22.45
C LEU A 17 -13.49 12.10 22.72
N MET A 18 -13.41 13.32 22.20
CA MET A 18 -14.44 14.35 22.41
C MET A 18 -15.81 13.91 21.90
N ILE A 19 -15.87 13.19 20.76
CA ILE A 19 -17.13 12.67 20.22
C ILE A 19 -17.71 11.57 21.13
N ARG A 20 -16.89 10.66 21.64
CA ARG A 20 -17.35 9.62 22.58
C ARG A 20 -17.84 10.23 23.88
N GLU A 21 -17.14 11.23 24.40
CA GLU A 21 -17.53 11.98 25.60
C GLU A 21 -18.84 12.75 25.39
N GLU A 22 -19.01 13.43 24.24
CA GLU A 22 -20.26 14.14 23.89
C GLU A 22 -21.45 13.18 23.79
N LEU A 23 -21.22 11.96 23.28
CA LEU A 23 -22.24 10.95 23.07
C LEU A 23 -22.47 10.05 24.30
N ASP A 24 -21.59 10.09 25.30
CA ASP A 24 -21.56 9.18 26.45
C ASP A 24 -21.60 7.69 26.03
N ASP A 25 -20.85 7.33 24.97
CA ASP A 25 -20.84 5.99 24.40
C ASP A 25 -19.47 5.60 23.82
N ASP A 26 -18.72 4.79 24.57
CA ASP A 26 -17.40 4.29 24.18
C ASP A 26 -17.43 3.28 23.00
N ASP A 27 -18.58 2.68 22.72
CA ASP A 27 -18.72 1.71 21.61
C ASP A 27 -18.88 2.40 20.25
N VAL A 28 -19.08 3.72 20.22
CA VAL A 28 -19.15 4.51 18.99
C VAL A 28 -17.84 4.37 18.21
N GLN A 29 -17.96 4.04 16.92
CA GLN A 29 -16.85 4.02 15.99
C GLN A 29 -16.77 5.37 15.28
N VAL A 30 -15.61 6.02 15.34
CA VAL A 30 -15.41 7.36 14.77
C VAL A 30 -14.35 7.29 13.68
N ALA A 31 -14.71 7.69 12.47
CA ALA A 31 -13.76 7.93 11.40
C ALA A 31 -13.70 9.44 11.12
N GLY A 32 -12.50 10.03 11.06
CA GLY A 32 -12.38 11.49 10.92
C GLY A 32 -11.06 11.93 10.31
N ILE A 33 -10.96 13.25 10.09
CA ILE A 33 -9.75 13.90 9.58
C ILE A 33 -9.07 14.70 10.68
N GLY A 34 -7.75 14.79 10.61
CA GLY A 34 -6.97 15.74 11.39
C GLY A 34 -6.82 17.09 10.66
N PRO A 35 -6.02 18.01 11.21
CA PRO A 35 -5.76 19.32 10.61
C PRO A 35 -5.29 19.27 9.15
N ALA A 36 -4.57 18.23 8.73
CA ALA A 36 -4.15 18.11 7.33
C ALA A 36 -5.35 17.96 6.37
N GLY A 37 -6.38 17.21 6.78
CA GLY A 37 -7.60 17.07 5.98
C GLY A 37 -8.40 18.37 5.94
N GLU A 38 -8.52 19.06 7.08
CA GLU A 38 -9.19 20.36 7.19
C GLU A 38 -8.53 21.42 6.29
N ASN A 39 -7.20 21.40 6.23
CA ASN A 39 -6.41 22.28 5.39
C ASN A 39 -6.19 21.74 3.97
N LEU A 40 -6.94 20.73 3.52
CA LEU A 40 -6.90 20.24 2.13
C LEU A 40 -5.51 19.81 1.65
N VAL A 41 -4.69 19.23 2.52
CA VAL A 41 -3.40 18.65 2.13
C VAL A 41 -3.65 17.44 1.23
N VAL A 42 -3.04 17.36 0.05
CA VAL A 42 -3.39 16.32 -0.94
C VAL A 42 -3.07 14.88 -0.48
N GLN A 43 -2.18 14.72 0.50
CA GLN A 43 -1.85 13.46 1.17
C GLN A 43 -2.61 13.24 2.49
N ALA A 44 -3.64 14.04 2.78
CA ALA A 44 -4.41 13.90 4.01
C ALA A 44 -5.21 12.60 4.03
N THR A 45 -5.19 11.90 5.15
CA THR A 45 -5.85 10.61 5.39
C THR A 45 -7.15 10.77 6.18
N VAL A 46 -7.91 9.68 6.28
CA VAL A 46 -9.04 9.54 7.20
C VAL A 46 -8.65 8.48 8.21
N GLU A 47 -8.78 8.78 9.50
CA GLU A 47 -8.33 7.91 10.59
C GLU A 47 -9.50 7.32 11.37
N HIS A 48 -9.33 6.09 11.86
CA HIS A 48 -10.23 5.40 12.79
C HIS A 48 -9.41 4.66 13.85
N GLY A 49 -9.38 5.20 15.07
CA GLY A 49 -8.45 4.78 16.11
C GLY A 49 -7.00 4.93 15.63
N TYR A 50 -6.29 3.81 15.50
CA TYR A 50 -4.90 3.77 15.05
C TYR A 50 -4.75 3.32 13.58
N ARG A 51 -5.82 3.39 12.79
CA ARG A 51 -5.88 2.87 11.42
C ARG A 51 -6.19 3.98 10.42
N SER A 52 -5.41 4.04 9.36
CA SER A 52 -5.50 5.07 8.33
C SER A 52 -6.13 4.54 7.05
N GLY A 53 -7.10 5.28 6.52
CA GLY A 53 -7.56 5.19 5.14
C GLY A 53 -6.63 5.96 4.20
N THR A 54 -6.61 5.57 2.92
CA THR A 54 -5.84 6.23 1.86
C THR A 54 -6.11 7.74 1.78
N ALA A 55 -5.24 8.51 1.11
CA ALA A 55 -5.30 9.97 1.00
C ALA A 55 -6.60 10.55 0.38
N ILE A 56 -7.71 10.49 1.12
CA ILE A 56 -9.03 11.05 0.79
C ILE A 56 -9.49 12.08 1.82
N GLY A 57 -8.67 12.36 2.83
CA GLY A 57 -8.97 13.31 3.91
C GLY A 57 -9.23 14.72 3.40
N ALA A 58 -8.49 15.18 2.39
CA ALA A 58 -8.75 16.48 1.76
C ALA A 58 -10.13 16.56 1.09
N ALA A 59 -10.63 15.47 0.51
CA ALA A 59 -11.97 15.45 -0.07
C ALA A 59 -13.07 15.53 1.00
N MET A 60 -12.79 15.00 2.19
CA MET A 60 -13.67 15.10 3.36
C MET A 60 -13.63 16.52 3.96
N GLY A 61 -12.44 17.11 4.10
CA GLY A 61 -12.26 18.50 4.54
C GLY A 61 -12.86 19.52 3.58
N ALA A 62 -12.78 19.30 2.27
CA ALA A 62 -13.40 20.15 1.25
C ALA A 62 -14.94 20.20 1.36
N LYS A 63 -15.54 19.25 2.09
CA LYS A 63 -16.98 19.21 2.38
C LYS A 63 -17.31 19.74 3.78
N ASN A 64 -16.33 20.32 4.49
CA ASN A 64 -16.43 20.69 5.90
C ASN A 64 -16.94 19.54 6.78
N LEU A 65 -16.55 18.31 6.45
CA LEU A 65 -16.93 17.12 7.21
C LEU A 65 -15.76 16.70 8.10
N LYS A 66 -15.86 16.95 9.41
CA LYS A 66 -14.79 16.59 10.36
C LYS A 66 -14.71 15.10 10.63
N SER A 67 -15.86 14.46 10.84
CA SER A 67 -15.94 13.05 11.23
C SER A 67 -17.28 12.43 10.87
N VAL A 68 -17.31 11.10 10.88
CA VAL A 68 -18.51 10.28 10.84
C VAL A 68 -18.44 9.33 12.04
N ALA A 69 -19.39 9.49 12.96
CA ALA A 69 -19.54 8.65 14.14
C ALA A 69 -20.72 7.70 13.95
N VAL A 70 -20.50 6.40 14.18
CA VAL A 70 -21.50 5.34 13.95
C VAL A 70 -21.59 4.41 15.15
N ARG A 71 -22.81 4.21 15.64
CA ARG A 71 -23.18 3.16 16.59
C ARG A 71 -24.24 2.28 15.96
N GLY A 72 -23.95 0.99 15.82
CA GLY A 72 -24.90 -0.01 15.31
C GLY A 72 -25.08 -1.15 16.31
N THR A 73 -26.34 -1.48 16.64
CA THR A 73 -26.71 -2.60 17.52
C THR A 73 -27.59 -3.64 16.82
N GLN A 74 -27.93 -3.41 15.56
CA GLN A 74 -28.75 -4.33 14.77
C GLN A 74 -27.90 -5.50 14.27
N PRO A 75 -28.45 -6.72 14.21
CA PRO A 75 -27.76 -7.85 13.60
C PRO A 75 -27.64 -7.66 12.08
N VAL A 76 -26.56 -8.20 11.51
CA VAL A 76 -26.43 -8.35 10.06
C VAL A 76 -27.01 -9.71 9.68
N ALA A 77 -28.12 -9.70 8.95
CA ALA A 77 -28.73 -10.93 8.45
C ALA A 77 -27.86 -11.54 7.34
N VAL A 78 -27.70 -12.87 7.37
CA VAL A 78 -27.05 -13.66 6.33
C VAL A 78 -28.00 -14.76 5.87
N HIS A 79 -27.82 -15.23 4.63
CA HIS A 79 -28.70 -16.23 4.02
C HIS A 79 -28.65 -17.58 4.75
N ASP A 80 -27.45 -18.08 5.06
CA ASP A 80 -27.21 -19.36 5.75
C ASP A 80 -26.28 -19.14 6.97
N PRO A 81 -26.84 -18.84 8.15
CA PRO A 81 -26.05 -18.55 9.34
C PRO A 81 -25.28 -19.77 9.87
N GLU A 82 -25.81 -20.99 9.70
CA GLU A 82 -25.14 -22.22 10.12
C GLU A 82 -23.89 -22.47 9.28
N ARG A 83 -24.02 -22.36 7.95
CA ARG A 83 -22.87 -22.51 7.05
C ARG A 83 -21.82 -21.42 7.27
N ILE A 84 -22.23 -20.17 7.54
CA ILE A 84 -21.29 -19.10 7.86
C ILE A 84 -20.52 -19.40 9.16
N LEU A 85 -21.18 -19.94 10.18
CA LEU A 85 -20.51 -20.34 11.43
C LEU A 85 -19.49 -21.45 11.18
N GLU A 86 -19.84 -22.48 10.41
CA GLU A 86 -18.92 -23.55 10.01
C GLU A 86 -17.67 -23.00 9.30
N LEU A 87 -17.86 -22.16 8.28
CA LEU A 87 -16.77 -21.55 7.52
C LEU A 87 -15.89 -20.64 8.40
N ASN A 88 -16.46 -19.98 9.41
CA ASN A 88 -15.69 -19.19 10.37
C ASN A 88 -14.85 -20.07 11.30
N LEU A 89 -15.41 -21.17 11.79
CA LEU A 89 -14.68 -22.13 12.62
C LEU A 89 -13.54 -22.80 11.83
N GLU A 90 -13.79 -23.11 10.56
CA GLU A 90 -12.77 -23.62 9.65
C GLU A 90 -11.62 -22.61 9.47
N LEU A 91 -11.94 -21.33 9.21
CA LEU A 91 -10.92 -20.27 9.10
C LEU A 91 -10.08 -20.15 10.38
N VAL A 92 -10.71 -20.19 11.56
CA VAL A 92 -10.01 -20.16 12.85
C VAL A 92 -9.08 -21.37 12.98
N GLY A 93 -9.53 -22.56 12.56
CA GLY A 93 -8.71 -23.77 12.52
C GLY A 93 -7.50 -23.62 11.59
N ARG A 94 -7.71 -23.15 10.34
CA ARG A 94 -6.65 -22.92 9.35
C ARG A 94 -5.58 -21.95 9.86
N VAL A 95 -6.00 -20.84 10.49
CA VAL A 95 -5.07 -19.86 11.07
C VAL A 95 -4.27 -20.46 12.23
N LYS A 96 -4.89 -21.26 13.10
CA LYS A 96 -4.19 -21.93 14.21
C LYS A 96 -3.12 -22.90 13.69
N GLU A 97 -3.46 -23.70 12.69
CA GLU A 97 -2.49 -24.64 12.09
C GLU A 97 -1.37 -23.92 11.34
N ALA A 98 -1.68 -22.84 10.62
CA ALA A 98 -0.67 -22.00 9.96
C ALA A 98 0.32 -21.40 10.96
N LYS A 99 -0.17 -20.82 12.06
CA LYS A 99 0.68 -20.29 13.15
C LYS A 99 1.57 -21.37 13.76
N LYS A 100 1.01 -22.56 14.01
CA LYS A 100 1.74 -23.71 14.55
C LYS A 100 2.87 -24.14 13.61
N LYS A 101 2.58 -24.26 12.30
CA LYS A 101 3.57 -24.61 11.28
C LYS A 101 4.70 -23.56 11.17
N GLN A 102 4.36 -22.29 11.32
CA GLN A 102 5.30 -21.18 11.27
C GLN A 102 6.11 -20.99 12.57
N GLY A 103 5.85 -21.79 13.62
CA GLY A 103 6.55 -21.65 14.90
C GLY A 103 6.25 -20.33 15.62
N ILE A 104 5.10 -19.69 15.35
CA ILE A 104 4.70 -18.43 15.99
C ILE A 104 4.19 -18.75 17.41
N VAL A 105 5.09 -18.74 18.40
CA VAL A 105 4.83 -19.11 19.81
C VAL A 105 4.76 -17.86 20.70
N ARG A 106 3.64 -17.11 20.64
CA ARG A 106 3.33 -15.91 21.45
C ARG A 106 4.34 -14.75 21.38
N ASP A 107 3.75 -13.57 21.28
CA ASP A 107 4.16 -12.48 20.40
C ASP A 107 4.57 -11.26 21.24
N ARG A 108 5.83 -10.82 21.14
CA ARG A 108 6.35 -9.59 21.79
C ARG A 108 6.32 -8.39 20.83
N GLY A 109 5.44 -8.40 19.83
CA GLY A 109 5.51 -7.45 18.73
C GLY A 109 6.75 -7.65 17.85
N THR A 110 7.52 -8.72 18.09
CA THR A 110 8.60 -9.17 17.23
C THR A 110 8.07 -9.51 15.83
N ASP A 111 6.78 -9.81 15.65
CA ASP A 111 6.19 -9.92 14.31
C ASP A 111 6.24 -8.60 13.52
N ALA A 112 6.14 -7.40 14.14
CA ALA A 112 6.37 -6.12 13.45
C ALA A 112 7.85 -5.86 13.15
N TYR A 113 8.74 -6.23 14.08
CA TYR A 113 10.19 -6.26 13.86
C TYR A 113 10.53 -7.17 12.66
N LEU A 114 9.90 -8.35 12.58
CA LEU A 114 10.07 -9.36 11.54
C LEU A 114 9.30 -9.01 10.25
N GLN A 115 8.25 -8.18 10.28
CA GLN A 115 7.70 -7.60 9.07
C GLN A 115 8.67 -6.59 8.45
N GLY A 116 9.46 -5.88 9.27
CA GLY A 116 10.66 -5.15 8.84
C GLY A 116 11.62 -6.05 8.06
N PHE A 117 11.68 -7.33 8.46
CA PHE A 117 12.41 -8.40 7.78
C PHE A 117 11.73 -8.90 6.48
N LEU A 118 10.40 -8.89 6.36
CA LEU A 118 9.65 -9.29 5.14
C LEU A 118 9.89 -8.38 3.94
N VAL A 119 10.18 -7.09 4.17
CA VAL A 119 10.64 -6.16 3.12
C VAL A 119 12.01 -6.53 2.56
N GLY A 120 12.70 -7.49 3.18
CA GLY A 120 13.96 -7.98 2.65
C GLY A 120 15.05 -6.91 2.51
N ASP A 121 16.07 -7.29 1.75
CA ASP A 121 17.07 -6.41 1.16
C ASP A 121 16.48 -5.54 0.02
N ALA A 122 15.17 -5.25 0.05
CA ALA A 122 14.52 -4.32 -0.88
C ALA A 122 14.20 -2.98 -0.21
N GLY A 123 14.50 -2.80 1.09
CA GLY A 123 14.35 -1.51 1.76
C GLY A 123 15.21 -0.43 1.09
N VAL A 124 14.60 0.72 0.79
CA VAL A 124 15.31 1.85 0.19
C VAL A 124 15.80 2.81 1.28
N VAL A 125 17.08 3.12 1.29
CA VAL A 125 17.72 4.15 2.10
C VAL A 125 17.78 5.45 1.30
N GLY A 126 17.37 6.55 1.92
CA GLY A 126 17.31 7.85 1.27
C GLY A 126 16.34 7.88 0.09
N ASN A 127 16.69 8.70 -0.91
CA ASN A 127 15.95 8.77 -2.16
C ASN A 127 16.57 7.83 -3.21
N TYR A 128 16.57 6.53 -2.90
CA TYR A 128 17.18 5.43 -3.70
C TYR A 128 18.71 5.41 -3.73
N GLU A 129 19.33 5.97 -2.69
CA GLU A 129 20.80 6.13 -2.57
C GLU A 129 21.48 4.88 -2.00
N GLY A 130 20.75 4.00 -1.29
CA GLY A 130 21.27 2.74 -0.74
C GLY A 130 20.17 1.72 -0.45
N HIS A 131 20.53 0.44 -0.31
CA HIS A 131 19.61 -0.70 -0.17
C HIS A 131 20.11 -1.75 0.83
N ALA A 132 21.42 -1.80 1.07
CA ALA A 132 22.05 -2.68 2.05
C ALA A 132 21.88 -2.21 3.51
N TRP A 133 20.70 -1.67 3.86
CA TRP A 133 20.42 -1.15 5.20
C TRP A 133 20.64 -2.20 6.31
N ARG A 134 20.40 -3.48 6.00
CA ARG A 134 20.57 -4.59 6.95
C ARG A 134 22.01 -4.94 7.24
N ASP A 135 22.88 -4.69 6.28
CA ASP A 135 24.31 -4.99 6.42
C ASP A 135 25.04 -3.86 7.17
N ARG A 136 24.32 -2.79 7.55
CA ARG A 136 24.87 -1.68 8.33
C ARG A 136 24.96 -2.00 9.82
N PRO A 137 26.17 -2.03 10.41
CA PRO A 137 26.33 -2.36 11.83
C PRO A 137 25.66 -1.35 12.77
N ASP A 138 25.64 -0.07 12.42
CA ASP A 138 25.05 0.97 13.25
C ASP A 138 23.52 0.87 13.31
N ILE A 139 22.90 0.38 12.23
CA ILE A 139 21.47 0.09 12.16
C ILE A 139 21.12 -1.12 12.97
N LYS A 140 21.85 -2.22 12.76
CA LYS A 140 21.66 -3.44 13.53
C LYS A 140 21.76 -3.13 15.02
N LYS A 141 22.81 -2.41 15.42
CA LYS A 141 22.98 -1.92 16.79
C LYS A 141 21.80 -1.06 17.26
N ALA A 142 21.33 -0.09 16.48
CA ALA A 142 20.20 0.74 16.87
C ALA A 142 18.89 -0.05 17.02
N TYR A 143 18.65 -1.03 16.15
CA TYR A 143 17.51 -1.94 16.24
C TYR A 143 17.67 -3.02 17.31
N GLU A 144 18.88 -3.28 17.82
CA GLU A 144 19.10 -4.19 18.95
C GLU A 144 19.04 -3.45 20.29
N GLU A 145 19.57 -2.22 20.37
CA GLU A 145 19.73 -1.45 21.60
C GLU A 145 18.59 -0.44 21.85
N ASN A 146 17.99 0.12 20.79
CA ASN A 146 16.94 1.14 20.89
C ASN A 146 15.57 0.65 20.40
N PHE A 147 15.39 -0.67 20.29
CA PHE A 147 14.09 -1.21 19.90
C PHE A 147 13.02 -0.93 20.95
N LEU A 148 11.79 -0.76 20.49
CA LEU A 148 10.66 -0.37 21.32
C LEU A 148 10.06 -1.55 22.11
N ASP A 149 10.76 -2.69 22.24
CA ASP A 149 10.24 -3.91 22.92
C ASP A 149 9.76 -3.62 24.34
N GLU A 150 10.48 -2.74 25.06
CA GLU A 150 10.07 -2.32 26.41
C GLU A 150 8.73 -1.56 26.44
N TYR A 151 8.32 -0.98 25.31
CA TYR A 151 7.06 -0.25 25.13
C TYR A 151 5.97 -1.09 24.48
N TYR A 152 6.26 -2.34 24.11
CA TYR A 152 5.26 -3.25 23.57
C TYR A 152 4.17 -3.52 24.61
N TYR A 153 2.92 -3.39 24.20
CA TYR A 153 1.79 -3.62 25.07
C TYR A 153 1.08 -4.95 24.74
N LYS A 154 0.57 -5.08 23.51
CA LYS A 154 -0.09 -6.30 23.00
C LYS A 154 -0.35 -6.19 21.50
N ASP A 155 -0.58 -7.32 20.84
CA ASP A 155 -1.21 -7.32 19.53
C ASP A 155 -2.72 -7.13 19.59
N ILE A 156 -3.23 -6.30 18.69
CA ILE A 156 -4.65 -6.09 18.46
C ILE A 156 -5.05 -6.53 17.05
N GLY A 157 -6.32 -6.88 16.89
CA GLY A 157 -6.91 -7.27 15.62
C GLY A 157 -7.91 -6.25 15.12
N CYS A 158 -8.16 -6.27 13.81
CA CYS A 158 -9.38 -5.70 13.26
C CYS A 158 -10.60 -6.53 13.68
N PHE A 159 -11.80 -5.99 13.48
CA PHE A 159 -13.06 -6.66 13.81
C PHE A 159 -13.12 -8.08 13.22
N GLY A 160 -13.43 -9.08 14.06
CA GLY A 160 -13.60 -10.47 13.65
C GLY A 160 -12.35 -11.20 13.15
N CYS A 161 -11.17 -10.60 13.24
CA CYS A 161 -9.95 -11.20 12.70
C CYS A 161 -9.36 -12.29 13.63
N PRO A 162 -9.12 -13.53 13.16
CA PRO A 162 -8.47 -14.58 13.96
C PRO A 162 -6.95 -14.43 14.05
N PHE A 163 -6.38 -13.43 13.36
CA PHE A 163 -4.95 -13.14 13.33
C PHE A 163 -4.72 -11.65 13.74
N PRO A 164 -4.49 -11.38 15.04
CA PRO A 164 -4.27 -10.02 15.51
C PRO A 164 -2.89 -9.55 15.06
N CYS A 165 -2.82 -8.92 13.89
CA CYS A 165 -1.53 -8.57 13.30
C CYS A 165 -0.96 -7.26 13.82
N GLN A 166 -1.67 -6.45 14.60
CA GLN A 166 -1.30 -5.06 14.86
C GLN A 166 -0.66 -4.89 16.25
N PRO A 167 0.67 -4.84 16.39
CA PRO A 167 1.31 -4.60 17.67
C PRO A 167 1.11 -3.16 18.09
N LEU A 168 0.55 -3.02 19.29
CA LEU A 168 0.29 -1.75 19.95
C LEU A 168 1.45 -1.45 20.90
N TYR A 169 2.03 -0.26 20.77
CA TYR A 169 3.08 0.23 21.65
C TYR A 169 2.59 1.46 22.39
N THR A 170 3.08 1.64 23.62
CA THR A 170 2.79 2.82 24.46
C THR A 170 4.09 3.41 24.96
N VAL A 171 4.48 4.55 24.37
CA VAL A 171 5.74 5.23 24.69
C VAL A 171 5.48 6.39 25.65
N PRO A 172 6.10 6.43 26.85
CA PRO A 172 5.93 7.53 27.81
C PRO A 172 6.27 8.90 27.21
N GLY A 173 5.40 9.88 27.44
CA GLY A 173 5.52 11.24 26.90
C GLY A 173 5.12 11.39 25.43
N VAL A 174 4.82 10.29 24.74
CA VAL A 174 4.40 10.29 23.32
C VAL A 174 2.96 9.79 23.19
N GLY A 175 2.66 8.63 23.78
CA GLY A 175 1.33 8.00 23.77
C GLY A 175 1.33 6.64 23.07
N THR A 176 0.14 6.22 22.65
CA THR A 176 -0.11 4.87 22.11
C THR A 176 -0.31 4.90 20.60
N CYS A 177 0.26 3.95 19.86
CA CYS A 177 0.05 3.81 18.42
C CYS A 177 0.40 2.40 17.93
N ILE A 178 -0.12 2.03 16.76
CA ILE A 178 0.32 0.82 16.05
C ILE A 178 1.70 1.08 15.43
N TRP A 179 2.63 0.15 15.60
CA TRP A 179 3.95 0.16 14.97
C TRP A 179 4.10 -1.02 14.02
N ARG A 180 3.47 -0.94 12.85
CA ARG A 180 3.48 -2.01 11.83
C ARG A 180 3.17 -1.48 10.44
N CYS A 181 3.62 -2.21 9.42
CA CYS A 181 3.58 -1.84 8.01
C CYS A 181 4.57 -0.70 7.76
N TYR A 182 4.22 0.31 6.97
CA TYR A 182 5.12 1.42 6.65
C TYR A 182 5.89 2.03 7.84
N PRO A 183 5.31 2.24 9.04
CA PRO A 183 6.01 2.67 10.24
C PRO A 183 7.30 1.90 10.57
N THR A 184 7.34 0.59 10.30
CA THR A 184 8.54 -0.21 10.57
C THR A 184 9.58 -0.13 9.46
N TYR A 185 9.26 0.49 8.31
CA TYR A 185 10.12 0.53 7.13
C TYR A 185 10.63 1.92 6.78
N TRP A 186 9.80 2.93 6.89
CA TRP A 186 10.21 4.25 6.45
C TRP A 186 11.34 4.89 7.27
N PRO A 187 11.64 4.53 8.55
CA PRO A 187 12.73 5.19 9.30
C PRO A 187 14.07 5.13 8.59
N TRP A 188 14.39 3.98 7.98
CA TRP A 188 15.64 3.83 7.23
C TRP A 188 15.70 4.63 5.93
N LYS A 189 14.54 4.86 5.32
CA LYS A 189 14.43 5.75 4.17
C LYS A 189 14.87 7.18 4.53
N LEU A 190 14.69 7.57 5.79
CA LEU A 190 15.13 8.85 6.32
C LEU A 190 16.50 8.79 6.99
N TRP A 191 17.24 7.67 6.89
CA TRP A 191 18.51 7.46 7.59
C TRP A 191 18.40 7.48 9.12
N MET A 192 17.20 7.29 9.67
CA MET A 192 16.95 7.37 11.11
C MET A 192 17.31 6.06 11.83
N THR A 193 18.02 6.20 12.95
CA THR A 193 18.30 5.15 13.94
C THR A 193 17.57 5.36 15.26
N ASP A 194 17.04 6.56 15.50
CA ASP A 194 16.20 6.87 16.66
C ASP A 194 14.75 6.41 16.41
N LEU A 195 14.45 5.20 16.86
CA LEU A 195 13.12 4.59 16.70
C LEU A 195 12.05 5.26 17.58
N LYS A 196 12.43 5.92 18.68
CA LYS A 196 11.49 6.66 19.52
C LYS A 196 11.01 7.93 18.82
N SER A 197 11.91 8.66 18.17
CA SER A 197 11.53 9.78 17.31
C SER A 197 10.70 9.32 16.11
N ALA A 198 11.04 8.18 15.52
CA ALA A 198 10.26 7.64 14.41
C ALA A 198 8.83 7.20 14.83
N PHE A 199 8.68 6.61 16.02
CA PHE A 199 7.39 6.32 16.64
C PHE A 199 6.59 7.60 16.92
N THR A 200 7.27 8.62 17.45
CA THR A 200 6.66 9.95 17.67
C THR A 200 6.13 10.54 16.37
N ALA A 201 6.91 10.49 15.29
CA ALA A 201 6.48 10.95 13.98
C ALA A 201 5.29 10.14 13.45
N THR A 202 5.27 8.82 13.62
CA THR A 202 4.14 7.97 13.21
C THR A 202 2.86 8.40 13.92
N ARG A 203 2.93 8.60 15.24
CA ARG A 203 1.79 9.06 16.03
C ARG A 203 1.34 10.46 15.60
N MET A 204 2.29 11.38 15.32
CA MET A 204 1.98 12.70 14.78
C MET A 204 1.30 12.63 13.40
N MET A 205 1.77 11.77 12.49
CA MET A 205 1.16 11.58 11.17
C MET A 205 -0.28 11.10 11.30
N THR A 206 -0.56 10.13 12.16
CA THR A 206 -1.92 9.68 12.44
C THR A 206 -2.77 10.80 13.05
N ASP A 207 -2.26 11.50 14.06
CA ASP A 207 -3.04 12.55 14.73
C ASP A 207 -3.33 13.75 13.82
N LEU A 208 -2.37 14.12 12.96
CA LEU A 208 -2.53 15.17 11.95
C LEU A 208 -3.36 14.74 10.74
N GLY A 209 -3.48 13.42 10.50
CA GLY A 209 -4.12 12.84 9.33
C GLY A 209 -3.26 12.95 8.07
N LEU A 210 -2.02 12.47 8.10
CA LEU A 210 -1.07 12.47 6.99
C LEU A 210 -0.61 11.06 6.62
N ASP A 211 -0.51 10.77 5.32
CA ASP A 211 -0.02 9.47 4.82
C ASP A 211 1.47 9.27 5.14
N ASN A 212 1.75 8.30 6.00
CA ASN A 212 3.09 8.01 6.50
C ASN A 212 4.11 7.64 5.41
N LYS A 213 3.68 6.90 4.39
CA LYS A 213 4.54 6.50 3.27
C LYS A 213 4.90 7.70 2.40
N GLU A 214 3.93 8.54 2.07
CA GLU A 214 4.15 9.71 1.22
C GLU A 214 5.05 10.72 1.94
N ILE A 215 4.76 11.05 3.20
CA ILE A 215 5.57 12.00 3.96
C ILE A 215 7.02 11.53 4.07
N ALA A 216 7.25 10.28 4.47
CA ALA A 216 8.62 9.80 4.59
C ALA A 216 9.35 9.79 3.24
N THR A 217 8.64 9.58 2.12
CA THR A 217 9.27 9.66 0.81
C THR A 217 9.61 11.09 0.41
N ILE A 218 8.71 12.03 0.69
CA ILE A 218 8.92 13.47 0.47
C ILE A 218 10.11 13.97 1.27
N VAL A 219 10.17 13.66 2.58
CA VAL A 219 11.26 14.10 3.44
C VAL A 219 12.59 13.47 3.00
N SER A 220 12.61 12.22 2.54
CA SER A 220 13.82 11.61 1.99
C SER A 220 14.34 12.33 0.74
N TRP A 221 13.43 12.82 -0.10
CA TRP A 221 13.78 13.61 -1.29
C TRP A 221 14.34 14.97 -0.87
N LEU A 222 13.73 15.66 0.09
CA LEU A 222 14.25 16.93 0.62
C LEU A 222 15.63 16.77 1.27
N MET A 223 15.86 15.69 2.03
CA MET A 223 17.19 15.36 2.57
C MET A 223 18.22 15.14 1.47
N HIS A 224 17.85 14.50 0.35
CA HIS A 224 18.75 14.34 -0.80
C HIS A 224 19.04 15.70 -1.45
N LEU A 225 18.02 16.55 -1.67
CA LEU A 225 18.22 17.89 -2.22
C LEU A 225 19.15 18.74 -1.34
N TYR A 226 18.99 18.67 -0.03
CA TYR A 226 19.82 19.40 0.92
C TYR A 226 21.27 18.88 0.92
N HIS A 227 21.45 17.55 0.92
CA HIS A 227 22.76 16.93 0.84
C HIS A 227 23.54 17.31 -0.43
N ASP A 228 22.85 17.41 -1.57
CA ASP A 228 23.43 17.80 -2.85
C ASP A 228 23.58 19.33 -3.01
N GLY A 229 23.17 20.13 -2.01
CA GLY A 229 23.22 21.60 -2.05
C GLY A 229 22.24 22.22 -3.04
N VAL A 230 21.16 21.51 -3.41
CA VAL A 230 20.08 22.01 -4.27
C VAL A 230 19.15 22.94 -3.50
N ILE A 231 18.96 22.68 -2.21
CA ILE A 231 18.25 23.55 -1.27
C ILE A 231 19.14 23.81 -0.05
N SER A 232 18.90 24.92 0.62
CA SER A 232 19.54 25.32 1.87
C SER A 232 18.52 25.38 3.01
N ALA A 233 19.00 25.59 4.24
CA ALA A 233 18.10 25.78 5.38
C ALA A 233 17.29 27.08 5.23
N GLU A 234 17.86 28.11 4.61
CA GLU A 234 17.16 29.38 4.35
C GLU A 234 15.95 29.18 3.43
N ASP A 235 16.09 28.35 2.39
CA ASP A 235 14.98 27.98 1.49
C ASP A 235 13.86 27.21 2.22
N MET A 236 14.18 26.64 3.39
CA MET A 236 13.32 25.74 4.16
C MET A 236 12.94 26.34 5.53
N ASP A 237 12.72 27.67 5.59
CA ASP A 237 12.36 28.41 6.81
C ASP A 237 13.35 28.24 7.99
N GLY A 238 14.64 28.07 7.70
CA GLY A 238 15.69 27.81 8.69
C GLY A 238 15.82 26.35 9.12
N VAL A 239 15.06 25.42 8.53
CA VAL A 239 15.11 23.99 8.89
C VAL A 239 16.22 23.28 8.11
N ALA A 240 17.16 22.66 8.82
CA ALA A 240 18.20 21.84 8.21
C ALA A 240 17.68 20.42 7.91
N PHE A 241 17.74 20.01 6.63
CA PHE A 241 17.31 18.69 6.17
C PHE A 241 18.47 17.68 6.18
N ASP A 242 19.21 17.64 7.28
CA ASP A 242 20.25 16.62 7.47
C ASP A 242 19.65 15.21 7.48
N ARG A 243 20.37 14.25 6.89
CA ARG A 243 19.96 12.84 6.90
C ARG A 243 19.78 12.35 8.34
N GLY A 244 18.65 11.72 8.64
CA GLY A 244 18.32 11.22 9.96
C GLY A 244 17.70 12.24 10.91
N SER A 245 17.52 13.50 10.49
CA SER A 245 17.01 14.58 11.35
C SER A 245 15.54 14.38 11.75
N PRO A 246 15.24 14.18 13.06
CA PRO A 246 13.86 14.17 13.54
C PRO A 246 13.20 15.55 13.42
N GLU A 247 13.98 16.63 13.59
CA GLU A 247 13.48 18.00 13.51
C GLU A 247 12.94 18.30 12.11
N ALA A 248 13.69 17.97 11.05
CA ALA A 248 13.24 18.16 9.67
C ALA A 248 11.92 17.42 9.40
N LEU A 249 11.76 16.21 9.93
CA LEU A 249 10.54 15.43 9.83
C LEU A 249 9.38 16.10 10.59
N PHE A 250 9.58 16.45 11.86
CA PHE A 250 8.54 17.06 12.70
C PHE A 250 8.09 18.43 12.16
N GLU A 251 9.01 19.25 11.69
CA GLU A 251 8.68 20.55 11.09
C GLU A 251 7.96 20.37 9.75
N THR A 252 8.36 19.41 8.91
CA THR A 252 7.60 19.08 7.69
C THR A 252 6.16 18.69 8.03
N LEU A 253 5.95 17.83 9.03
CA LEU A 253 4.61 17.39 9.45
C LEU A 253 3.72 18.57 9.86
N LYS A 254 4.20 19.43 10.75
CA LYS A 254 3.44 20.59 11.25
C LYS A 254 3.17 21.59 10.13
N LYS A 255 4.23 22.03 9.45
CA LYS A 255 4.15 23.07 8.40
C LYS A 255 3.26 22.63 7.25
N MET A 256 3.31 21.36 6.87
CA MET A 256 2.44 20.82 5.82
C MET A 256 0.99 20.70 6.30
N ALA A 257 0.74 20.15 7.50
CA ALA A 257 -0.62 19.99 8.03
C ALA A 257 -1.34 21.34 8.23
N TYR A 258 -0.62 22.39 8.61
CA TYR A 258 -1.16 23.73 8.86
C TYR A 258 -0.91 24.74 7.72
N ARG A 259 -0.30 24.31 6.60
CA ARG A 259 0.09 25.17 5.47
C ARG A 259 0.87 26.41 5.91
N GLU A 260 1.96 26.20 6.62
CA GLU A 260 2.87 27.24 7.10
C GLU A 260 4.21 27.18 6.37
N GLY A 261 4.83 28.33 6.10
CA GLY A 261 6.15 28.39 5.46
C GLY A 261 6.25 27.56 4.17
N PHE A 262 7.30 26.75 4.01
CA PHE A 262 7.46 25.84 2.86
C PHE A 262 6.31 24.80 2.74
N GLY A 263 5.63 24.51 3.85
CA GLY A 263 4.47 23.62 3.91
C GLY A 263 3.25 24.12 3.14
N LYS A 264 3.17 25.43 2.83
CA LYS A 264 2.07 26.03 2.04
C LYS A 264 1.93 25.36 0.67
N VAL A 265 3.05 25.20 -0.02
CA VAL A 265 3.12 24.68 -1.38
C VAL A 265 3.30 23.17 -1.36
N LEU A 266 4.09 22.65 -0.39
CA LEU A 266 4.24 21.21 -0.23
C LEU A 266 2.91 20.50 0.07
N ALA A 267 1.96 21.16 0.74
CA ALA A 267 0.61 20.65 0.96
C ALA A 267 -0.19 20.41 -0.32
N ASP A 268 0.16 21.07 -1.44
CA ASP A 268 -0.43 20.82 -2.77
C ASP A 268 0.24 19.62 -3.48
N GLY A 269 1.26 19.04 -2.87
CA GLY A 269 1.94 17.83 -3.30
C GLY A 269 3.39 18.06 -3.73
N PRO A 270 4.21 16.99 -3.76
CA PRO A 270 5.63 17.11 -4.05
C PRO A 270 5.92 17.59 -5.46
N VAL A 271 5.03 17.32 -6.43
CA VAL A 271 5.19 17.81 -7.80
C VAL A 271 5.03 19.33 -7.88
N ALA A 272 4.10 19.90 -7.10
CA ALA A 272 3.94 21.36 -7.03
C ALA A 272 5.19 21.99 -6.41
N PHE A 273 5.65 21.44 -5.28
CA PHE A 273 6.82 21.96 -4.59
C PHE A 273 8.14 21.78 -5.37
N ALA A 274 8.31 20.65 -6.07
CA ALA A 274 9.49 20.43 -6.91
C ALA A 274 9.61 21.48 -8.03
N LYS A 275 8.48 21.90 -8.62
CA LYS A 275 8.47 22.97 -9.64
C LYS A 275 8.87 24.33 -9.06
N GLU A 276 8.49 24.60 -7.82
CA GLU A 276 8.89 25.82 -7.11
C GLU A 276 10.40 25.84 -6.81
N LEU A 277 10.94 24.70 -6.36
CA LEU A 277 12.38 24.53 -6.11
C LEU A 277 13.20 24.46 -7.41
N GLY A 278 12.56 24.15 -8.54
CA GLY A 278 13.14 24.22 -9.88
C GLY A 278 13.63 22.90 -10.46
N PRO A 279 14.22 22.93 -11.69
CA PRO A 279 14.42 21.74 -12.51
C PRO A 279 15.28 20.64 -11.88
N LYS A 280 16.25 21.02 -11.04
CA LYS A 280 17.12 20.06 -10.35
C LYS A 280 16.34 19.29 -9.28
N ALA A 281 15.46 19.97 -8.55
CA ALA A 281 14.57 19.34 -7.57
C ALA A 281 13.60 18.37 -8.25
N GLU A 282 12.99 18.77 -9.37
CA GLU A 282 12.13 17.92 -10.21
C GLU A 282 12.85 16.65 -10.68
N SER A 283 14.13 16.76 -11.07
CA SER A 283 14.91 15.62 -11.57
C SER A 283 15.14 14.50 -10.55
N TYR A 284 15.07 14.83 -9.25
CA TYR A 284 15.19 13.88 -8.15
C TYR A 284 13.86 13.43 -7.57
N LEU A 285 12.73 14.00 -8.01
CA LEU A 285 11.42 13.58 -7.55
C LEU A 285 10.94 12.37 -8.37
N TYR A 286 10.99 11.18 -7.78
CA TYR A 286 10.49 9.97 -8.41
C TYR A 286 9.03 9.74 -8.02
N HIS A 287 8.12 9.88 -8.99
CA HIS A 287 6.68 9.78 -8.76
C HIS A 287 5.95 9.19 -9.98
N ASN A 288 4.72 8.72 -9.79
CA ASN A 288 3.79 8.37 -10.86
C ASN A 288 2.43 9.02 -10.56
N GLN A 289 1.95 9.87 -11.47
CA GLN A 289 0.69 10.62 -11.32
C GLN A 289 0.60 11.41 -10.00
N GLY A 290 1.68 12.09 -9.61
CA GLY A 290 1.75 12.86 -8.36
C GLY A 290 2.01 12.06 -7.08
N LEU A 291 1.81 10.74 -7.07
CA LEU A 291 2.14 9.88 -5.93
C LEU A 291 3.61 9.50 -5.96
N THR A 292 4.30 9.63 -4.82
CA THR A 292 5.72 9.29 -4.74
C THR A 292 5.97 7.80 -5.00
N MET A 293 7.19 7.44 -5.38
CA MET A 293 7.57 6.04 -5.51
C MET A 293 7.67 5.34 -4.13
N ARG A 294 7.76 4.01 -4.12
CA ARG A 294 7.72 3.23 -2.87
C ARG A 294 8.94 3.44 -1.97
N THR A 295 8.79 3.00 -0.73
CA THR A 295 9.90 2.82 0.22
C THR A 295 10.71 1.53 -0.03
N PHE A 296 10.40 0.79 -1.10
CA PHE A 296 11.08 -0.43 -1.51
C PHE A 296 11.55 -0.32 -2.96
N ASP A 297 12.64 -0.99 -3.27
CA ASP A 297 13.23 -1.00 -4.59
C ASP A 297 12.65 -2.11 -5.46
N PHE A 298 12.26 -1.75 -6.68
CA PHE A 298 11.70 -2.66 -7.67
C PHE A 298 12.47 -2.61 -9.00
N ARG A 299 13.68 -2.05 -9.02
CA ARG A 299 14.56 -2.02 -10.20
C ARG A 299 14.93 -3.43 -10.67
N ALA A 300 14.90 -4.40 -9.76
CA ALA A 300 15.08 -5.81 -10.06
C ALA A 300 13.75 -6.58 -10.22
N GLU A 301 12.59 -5.92 -10.09
CA GLU A 301 11.28 -6.56 -9.96
C GLU A 301 10.29 -6.07 -11.03
N PRO A 302 10.41 -6.53 -12.28
CA PRO A 302 9.60 -6.03 -13.41
C PRO A 302 8.08 -6.21 -13.23
N GLY A 303 7.62 -7.23 -12.50
CA GLY A 303 6.20 -7.41 -12.19
C GLY A 303 5.64 -6.27 -11.33
N THR A 304 6.36 -5.92 -10.27
CA THR A 304 6.03 -4.76 -9.43
C THR A 304 6.11 -3.48 -10.24
N ALA A 305 7.18 -3.28 -10.99
CA ALA A 305 7.37 -2.10 -11.83
C ALA A 305 6.17 -1.88 -12.78
N LEU A 306 5.63 -2.96 -13.35
CA LEU A 306 4.47 -2.90 -14.23
C LEU A 306 3.22 -2.44 -13.47
N GLY A 307 3.01 -2.99 -12.27
CA GLY A 307 1.92 -2.58 -11.38
C GLY A 307 1.99 -1.11 -10.99
N GLU A 308 3.18 -0.62 -10.62
CA GLU A 308 3.45 0.78 -10.30
C GLU A 308 3.12 1.72 -11.47
N ALA A 309 3.40 1.30 -12.71
CA ALA A 309 3.13 2.10 -13.89
C ALA A 309 1.64 2.16 -14.26
N ILE A 310 0.91 1.02 -14.19
CA ILE A 310 -0.43 0.88 -14.82
C ILE A 310 -1.59 1.02 -13.83
N SER A 311 -1.37 0.76 -12.54
CA SER A 311 -2.42 0.79 -11.51
C SER A 311 -3.27 2.05 -11.57
N ALA A 312 -4.60 1.90 -11.66
CA ALA A 312 -5.54 3.02 -11.72
C ALA A 312 -5.45 3.94 -10.48
N ARG A 313 -5.11 3.37 -9.32
CA ARG A 313 -4.93 4.12 -8.07
C ARG A 313 -3.50 4.64 -7.87
N GLY A 314 -2.63 4.49 -8.88
CA GLY A 314 -1.19 4.75 -8.78
C GLY A 314 -0.48 3.69 -7.92
N ASN A 315 0.56 4.10 -7.21
CA ASN A 315 1.37 3.26 -6.30
C ASN A 315 0.51 2.63 -5.18
N SER A 316 -0.14 1.49 -5.46
CA SER A 316 -1.12 0.87 -4.57
C SER A 316 -0.82 -0.60 -4.30
N LEU A 317 -1.15 -1.08 -3.10
CA LEU A 317 -0.97 -2.49 -2.72
C LEU A 317 -1.69 -3.47 -3.66
N ARG A 318 -2.75 -3.02 -4.35
CA ARG A 318 -3.52 -3.83 -5.32
C ARG A 318 -2.67 -4.31 -6.49
N ALA A 319 -1.72 -3.48 -6.94
CA ALA A 319 -0.88 -3.77 -8.10
C ALA A 319 0.48 -4.36 -7.72
N THR A 320 0.73 -4.56 -6.43
CA THR A 320 2.07 -4.91 -5.92
C THR A 320 2.07 -6.03 -4.91
N THR A 321 1.01 -6.82 -4.83
CA THR A 321 1.05 -8.07 -4.06
C THR A 321 2.07 -9.07 -4.60
N TYR A 322 2.76 -8.74 -5.70
CA TYR A 322 4.03 -9.34 -6.13
C TYR A 322 5.19 -9.14 -5.15
N HIS A 323 5.30 -7.99 -4.48
CA HIS A 323 6.43 -7.67 -3.59
C HIS A 323 6.51 -8.59 -2.37
N ILE A 324 5.36 -9.08 -1.90
CA ILE A 324 5.32 -9.85 -0.66
C ILE A 324 5.59 -11.34 -0.97
N VAL A 325 5.30 -11.80 -2.20
CA VAL A 325 5.40 -13.21 -2.64
C VAL A 325 6.80 -13.57 -3.14
N LEU A 326 7.78 -13.62 -2.22
CA LEU A 326 9.07 -14.34 -2.31
C LEU A 326 10.03 -14.12 -3.52
N TRP A 327 11.24 -14.66 -3.33
CA TRP A 327 11.94 -15.60 -4.22
C TRP A 327 13.39 -15.18 -4.59
N GLU A 328 14.30 -16.15 -4.41
CA GLU A 328 15.76 -16.10 -4.56
C GLU A 328 16.57 -15.25 -3.57
N LYS A 329 15.95 -14.61 -2.58
CA LYS A 329 16.70 -14.07 -1.43
C LYS A 329 16.87 -15.19 -0.40
N PRO A 330 18.06 -15.77 -0.19
CA PRO A 330 18.32 -16.34 1.12
C PRO A 330 18.14 -15.20 2.10
N ALA A 331 17.05 -15.21 2.87
CA ALA A 331 17.10 -14.49 4.14
C ALA A 331 18.27 -15.15 4.87
N LYS A 332 19.42 -14.47 4.89
CA LYS A 332 20.57 -14.96 5.62
C LYS A 332 20.10 -15.17 7.06
N ASP A 333 20.14 -16.43 7.46
CA ASP A 333 20.29 -16.94 8.81
C ASP A 333 19.20 -16.68 9.87
N GLU A 334 18.13 -15.89 9.64
CA GLU A 334 17.17 -15.61 10.73
C GLU A 334 15.67 -15.60 10.37
N TYR A 335 15.29 -15.61 9.10
CA TYR A 335 13.90 -15.86 8.70
C TYR A 335 13.86 -17.19 7.96
N MET A 336 13.02 -18.12 8.44
CA MET A 336 12.83 -19.46 7.87
C MET A 336 12.93 -19.38 6.35
N GLY A 337 14.07 -19.81 5.81
CA GLY A 337 14.24 -19.93 4.37
C GLY A 337 13.05 -20.74 3.86
N ALA A 338 12.46 -20.31 2.75
CA ALA A 338 11.35 -21.05 2.15
C ALA A 338 11.77 -22.52 2.06
N ASP A 339 11.01 -23.39 2.71
CA ASP A 339 11.33 -24.81 2.70
C ASP A 339 11.45 -25.25 1.22
N PRO A 340 12.48 -26.03 0.84
CA PRO A 340 12.70 -26.37 -0.56
C PRO A 340 11.51 -27.07 -1.23
N GLU A 341 10.74 -27.87 -0.48
CA GLU A 341 9.53 -28.54 -0.98
C GLU A 341 8.39 -27.55 -1.19
N GLU A 342 8.23 -26.64 -0.22
CA GLU A 342 7.34 -25.49 -0.26
C GLU A 342 7.61 -24.56 -1.46
N SER A 343 8.90 -24.39 -1.76
CA SER A 343 9.41 -23.67 -2.91
C SER A 343 9.03 -24.34 -4.21
N ALA A 344 9.29 -25.65 -4.32
CA ALA A 344 8.94 -26.45 -5.48
C ALA A 344 7.43 -26.47 -5.73
N ALA A 345 6.61 -26.56 -4.66
CA ALA A 345 5.15 -26.52 -4.76
C ALA A 345 4.64 -25.19 -5.34
N SER A 346 5.25 -24.07 -4.95
CA SER A 346 4.89 -22.74 -5.47
C SER A 346 5.24 -22.59 -6.96
N TYR A 347 6.40 -23.09 -7.40
CA TYR A 347 6.77 -23.11 -8.82
C TYR A 347 5.88 -24.03 -9.66
N ALA A 348 5.52 -25.20 -9.13
CA ALA A 348 4.58 -26.12 -9.77
C ALA A 348 3.20 -25.47 -9.94
N TRP A 349 2.72 -24.78 -8.90
CA TRP A 349 1.48 -23.99 -8.97
C TRP A 349 1.58 -22.88 -10.02
N SER A 350 2.68 -22.13 -10.07
CA SER A 350 2.89 -21.06 -11.06
C SER A 350 2.85 -21.61 -12.49
N LYS A 351 3.52 -22.74 -12.73
CA LYS A 351 3.51 -23.40 -14.03
C LYS A 351 2.11 -23.87 -14.43
N LYS A 352 1.32 -24.37 -13.47
CA LYS A 352 -0.08 -24.76 -13.71
C LYS A 352 -0.96 -23.56 -14.06
N MET A 353 -0.78 -22.43 -13.39
CA MET A 353 -1.64 -21.25 -13.53
C MET A 353 -1.27 -20.36 -14.72
N PHE A 354 0.02 -20.20 -14.99
CA PHE A 354 0.56 -19.21 -15.94
C PHE A 354 1.43 -19.86 -17.03
N GLY A 355 1.45 -21.19 -17.12
CA GLY A 355 2.29 -21.92 -18.07
C GLY A 355 3.80 -21.89 -17.77
N THR A 356 4.26 -21.05 -16.84
CA THR A 356 5.69 -20.87 -16.50
C THR A 356 5.90 -20.67 -15.00
N GLU A 357 7.01 -21.19 -14.48
CA GLU A 357 7.47 -20.91 -13.11
C GLU A 357 8.04 -19.49 -12.97
N LYS A 358 8.45 -18.88 -14.10
CA LYS A 358 9.09 -17.56 -14.11
C LYS A 358 8.12 -16.44 -13.78
N ALA A 359 6.81 -16.68 -13.93
CA ALA A 359 5.80 -15.72 -13.51
C ALA A 359 6.08 -15.29 -12.08
N ILE A 360 6.22 -16.22 -11.11
CA ILE A 360 6.47 -15.85 -9.72
C ILE A 360 7.94 -15.52 -9.37
N LYS A 361 8.92 -15.69 -10.28
CA LYS A 361 10.32 -15.33 -10.00
C LYS A 361 10.52 -13.82 -10.07
N ALA A 362 10.91 -13.17 -8.97
CA ALA A 362 10.96 -11.71 -8.84
C ALA A 362 11.64 -11.00 -10.03
N THR A 363 12.78 -11.52 -10.50
CA THR A 363 13.63 -10.88 -11.50
C THR A 363 13.32 -11.22 -12.95
N ALA A 364 12.39 -12.13 -13.21
CA ALA A 364 12.01 -12.55 -14.55
C ALA A 364 10.89 -11.67 -15.15
N TYR A 365 10.85 -11.55 -16.48
CA TYR A 365 9.81 -10.79 -17.19
C TYR A 365 8.67 -11.71 -17.70
N GLU A 366 8.97 -12.98 -17.96
CA GLU A 366 8.04 -13.95 -18.54
C GLU A 366 6.88 -14.29 -17.60
N GLY A 367 5.64 -14.24 -18.10
CA GLY A 367 4.41 -14.56 -17.34
C GLY A 367 4.02 -13.52 -16.29
N LYS A 368 4.74 -12.40 -16.18
CA LYS A 368 4.46 -11.34 -15.21
C LYS A 368 3.12 -10.62 -15.45
N PRO A 369 2.73 -10.27 -16.70
CA PRO A 369 1.46 -9.60 -16.94
C PRO A 369 0.25 -10.41 -16.48
N GLU A 370 0.21 -11.71 -16.79
CA GLU A 370 -0.87 -12.63 -16.38
C GLU A 370 -0.98 -12.74 -14.86
N ALA A 371 0.17 -12.94 -14.19
CA ALA A 371 0.20 -13.03 -12.74
C ALA A 371 -0.18 -11.70 -12.06
N LEU A 372 0.18 -10.55 -12.65
CA LEU A 372 -0.24 -9.25 -12.15
C LEU A 372 -1.77 -9.07 -12.28
N ILE A 373 -2.38 -9.50 -13.39
CA ILE A 373 -3.84 -9.47 -13.57
C ILE A 373 -4.54 -10.31 -12.51
N TYR A 374 -4.05 -11.54 -12.28
CA TYR A 374 -4.57 -12.42 -11.23
C TYR A 374 -4.54 -11.76 -9.85
N GLU A 375 -3.41 -11.15 -9.48
CA GLU A 375 -3.25 -10.50 -8.18
C GLU A 375 -4.10 -9.23 -8.03
N MET A 376 -4.19 -8.40 -9.08
CA MET A 376 -5.04 -7.20 -9.07
C MET A 376 -6.52 -7.54 -8.95
N ASN A 377 -6.99 -8.57 -9.69
CA ASN A 377 -8.37 -9.03 -9.60
C ASN A 377 -8.64 -9.65 -8.22
N GLY A 378 -7.69 -10.43 -7.69
CA GLY A 378 -7.74 -10.99 -6.34
C GLY A 378 -7.91 -9.94 -5.24
N ALA A 379 -7.11 -8.88 -5.31
CA ALA A 379 -7.22 -7.76 -4.37
C ALA A 379 -8.53 -6.98 -4.57
N ALA A 380 -9.05 -6.87 -5.79
CA ALA A 380 -10.36 -6.27 -6.04
C ALA A 380 -11.53 -7.07 -5.44
N ILE A 381 -11.44 -8.40 -5.46
CA ILE A 381 -12.37 -9.29 -4.76
C ILE A 381 -12.31 -9.02 -3.26
N ALA A 382 -11.11 -8.98 -2.66
CA ALA A 382 -10.96 -8.73 -1.23
C ALA A 382 -11.53 -7.37 -0.80
N ASP A 383 -11.19 -6.29 -1.52
CA ASP A 383 -11.71 -4.94 -1.26
C ASP A 383 -13.25 -4.90 -1.29
N SER A 384 -13.87 -5.65 -2.21
CA SER A 384 -15.32 -5.62 -2.42
C SER A 384 -16.10 -6.51 -1.45
N LEU A 385 -15.50 -7.62 -1.00
CA LEU A 385 -16.07 -8.48 0.03
C LEU A 385 -15.91 -7.92 1.45
N GLY A 386 -15.13 -6.85 1.61
CA GLY A 386 -14.81 -6.27 2.92
C GLY A 386 -13.84 -7.15 3.73
N TYR A 387 -13.11 -8.05 3.07
CA TYR A 387 -12.08 -8.86 3.70
C TYR A 387 -10.72 -8.16 3.66
N CYS A 388 -9.86 -8.46 4.63
CA CYS A 388 -8.47 -8.06 4.55
C CYS A 388 -7.84 -8.67 3.30
N VAL A 389 -7.06 -7.88 2.55
CA VAL A 389 -6.35 -8.33 1.33
C VAL A 389 -5.37 -9.47 1.61
N THR A 390 -4.97 -9.68 2.86
CA THR A 390 -4.14 -10.83 3.28
C THR A 390 -4.96 -12.08 3.61
N MET A 391 -6.30 -12.05 3.53
CA MET A 391 -7.18 -13.15 3.91
C MET A 391 -7.86 -13.84 2.72
N ILE A 392 -7.67 -13.37 1.49
CA ILE A 392 -8.21 -14.06 0.30
C ILE A 392 -7.08 -14.34 -0.66
N ARG A 393 -6.27 -15.35 -0.36
CA ARG A 393 -5.27 -15.85 -1.30
C ARG A 393 -5.06 -17.35 -1.11
N PRO A 394 -4.75 -18.08 -2.19
CA PRO A 394 -4.27 -19.44 -2.05
C PRO A 394 -2.99 -19.45 -1.22
N GLY A 395 -2.95 -20.35 -0.25
CA GLY A 395 -1.79 -20.56 0.61
C GLY A 395 -0.58 -20.94 -0.23
N ARG A 396 0.38 -20.02 -0.34
CA ARG A 396 1.63 -20.20 -1.08
C ARG A 396 2.75 -19.65 -0.25
N VAL A 397 3.94 -20.19 -0.44
CA VAL A 397 5.07 -19.86 0.41
C VAL A 397 5.42 -18.39 0.15
N GLY A 398 5.59 -17.68 1.26
CA GLY A 398 5.64 -16.23 1.39
C GLY A 398 4.63 -15.41 0.59
N ALA A 399 3.49 -15.95 0.14
CA ALA A 399 2.41 -15.08 -0.30
C ALA A 399 1.89 -14.24 0.88
N PRO A 400 1.53 -12.94 0.68
CA PRO A 400 0.87 -12.15 1.69
C PRO A 400 -0.43 -12.84 2.07
N GLY A 401 -0.51 -13.31 3.31
CA GLY A 401 -1.66 -14.06 3.78
C GLY A 401 -1.41 -15.55 4.03
N SER A 402 -0.24 -16.07 3.67
CA SER A 402 0.17 -17.45 3.98
C SER A 402 0.05 -17.81 5.47
N GLN A 403 0.17 -16.82 6.35
CA GLN A 403 -0.07 -16.93 7.79
C GLN A 403 -1.53 -17.22 8.20
N PHE A 404 -2.48 -17.14 7.27
CA PHE A 404 -3.89 -17.50 7.46
C PHE A 404 -4.23 -18.92 6.96
N GLY A 405 -3.23 -19.64 6.42
CA GLY A 405 -3.45 -20.92 5.73
C GLY A 405 -4.01 -20.72 4.32
N ASP A 406 -4.51 -21.78 3.70
CA ASP A 406 -5.20 -21.67 2.42
C ASP A 406 -6.53 -20.96 2.61
N THR A 407 -6.67 -19.74 2.08
CA THR A 407 -7.92 -18.97 2.06
C THR A 407 -8.26 -18.69 0.60
N SER A 408 -8.29 -19.78 -0.18
CA SER A 408 -8.52 -19.80 -1.63
C SER A 408 -9.75 -18.98 -2.06
N TYR A 409 -9.78 -18.64 -3.34
CA TYR A 409 -10.93 -17.97 -3.93
C TYR A 409 -12.19 -18.85 -3.90
N SER A 410 -12.05 -20.18 -3.94
CA SER A 410 -13.18 -21.10 -3.72
C SER A 410 -13.77 -20.94 -2.32
N PHE A 411 -12.93 -20.84 -1.29
CA PHE A 411 -13.39 -20.60 0.08
C PHE A 411 -14.09 -19.24 0.22
N ALA A 412 -13.58 -18.19 -0.45
CA ALA A 412 -14.26 -16.90 -0.51
C ALA A 412 -15.61 -16.96 -1.25
N ALA A 413 -15.72 -17.76 -2.32
CA ALA A 413 -16.95 -17.94 -3.08
C ALA A 413 -18.03 -18.68 -2.26
N GLU A 414 -17.64 -19.70 -1.50
CA GLU A 414 -18.53 -20.40 -0.57
C GLU A 414 -19.06 -19.44 0.51
N ARG A 415 -18.18 -18.62 1.09
CA ARG A 415 -18.57 -17.61 2.09
C ARG A 415 -19.52 -16.56 1.49
N PHE A 416 -19.25 -16.10 0.27
CA PHE A 416 -20.15 -15.19 -0.44
C PHE A 416 -21.52 -15.81 -0.66
N THR A 417 -21.58 -17.06 -1.11
CA THR A 417 -22.83 -17.80 -1.34
C THR A 417 -23.61 -17.97 -0.04
N ALA A 418 -22.94 -18.41 1.04
CA ALA A 418 -23.57 -18.60 2.35
C ALA A 418 -24.06 -17.27 2.95
N ALA A 419 -23.37 -16.16 2.70
CA ALA A 419 -23.77 -14.85 3.20
C ALA A 419 -24.96 -14.27 2.43
N THR A 420 -24.98 -14.40 1.11
CA THR A 420 -25.88 -13.65 0.22
C THR A 420 -27.00 -14.49 -0.41
N GLY A 421 -26.85 -15.82 -0.45
CA GLY A 421 -27.73 -16.72 -1.20
C GLY A 421 -27.52 -16.69 -2.71
N ILE A 422 -26.57 -15.91 -3.21
CA ILE A 422 -26.23 -15.83 -4.64
C ILE A 422 -25.18 -16.90 -4.94
N PRO A 423 -25.46 -17.89 -5.80
CA PRO A 423 -24.48 -18.91 -6.17
C PRO A 423 -23.22 -18.26 -6.76
N MET A 424 -22.05 -18.66 -6.22
CA MET A 424 -20.76 -18.11 -6.63
C MET A 424 -19.69 -19.20 -6.67
N ASP A 425 -18.81 -19.09 -7.65
CA ASP A 425 -17.59 -19.88 -7.78
C ASP A 425 -16.36 -18.97 -7.99
N GLU A 426 -15.18 -19.58 -8.10
CA GLU A 426 -13.93 -18.84 -8.29
C GLU A 426 -13.93 -18.03 -9.60
N ALA A 427 -14.44 -18.60 -10.70
CA ALA A 427 -14.50 -17.92 -11.99
C ALA A 427 -15.42 -16.68 -11.94
N GLY A 428 -16.57 -16.79 -11.25
CA GLY A 428 -17.48 -15.68 -11.00
C GLY A 428 -16.83 -14.56 -10.21
N LEU A 429 -16.09 -14.88 -9.13
CA LEU A 429 -15.34 -13.89 -8.37
C LEU A 429 -14.28 -13.18 -9.23
N PHE A 430 -13.51 -13.93 -10.03
CA PHE A 430 -12.52 -13.32 -10.91
C PHE A 430 -13.13 -12.45 -12.00
N ARG A 431 -14.31 -12.81 -12.52
CA ARG A 431 -15.07 -11.96 -13.44
C ARG A 431 -15.53 -10.66 -12.76
N MET A 432 -15.92 -10.71 -11.48
CA MET A 432 -16.21 -9.50 -10.70
C MET A 432 -14.96 -8.64 -10.51
N GLY A 433 -13.83 -9.25 -10.13
CA GLY A 433 -12.55 -8.56 -9.98
C GLY A 433 -12.09 -7.87 -11.27
N GLU A 434 -12.21 -8.55 -12.41
CA GLU A 434 -11.91 -7.99 -13.72
C GLU A 434 -12.83 -6.82 -14.08
N ARG A 435 -14.13 -6.94 -13.80
CA ARG A 435 -15.11 -5.86 -13.98
C ARG A 435 -14.73 -4.62 -13.17
N ILE A 436 -14.34 -4.79 -11.91
CA ILE A 436 -13.91 -3.69 -11.03
C ILE A 436 -12.63 -3.03 -11.55
N CYS A 437 -11.59 -3.81 -11.85
CA CYS A 437 -10.34 -3.25 -12.38
C CYS A 437 -10.55 -2.52 -13.72
N SER A 438 -11.44 -3.03 -14.58
CA SER A 438 -11.78 -2.38 -15.85
C SER A 438 -12.58 -1.09 -15.66
N LEU A 439 -13.48 -1.05 -14.67
CA LEU A 439 -14.21 0.17 -14.30
C LEU A 439 -13.25 1.24 -13.75
N GLU A 440 -12.31 0.86 -12.88
CA GLU A 440 -11.30 1.80 -12.38
C GLU A 440 -10.42 2.33 -13.51
N ARG A 441 -10.03 1.47 -14.47
CA ARG A 441 -9.34 1.91 -15.68
C ARG A 441 -10.19 2.90 -16.48
N ALA A 442 -11.48 2.63 -16.65
CA ALA A 442 -12.39 3.53 -17.36
C ALA A 442 -12.47 4.90 -16.69
N ILE A 443 -12.52 4.97 -15.36
CA ILE A 443 -12.52 6.25 -14.61
C ILE A 443 -11.26 7.06 -14.93
N VAL A 444 -10.08 6.47 -14.75
CA VAL A 444 -8.82 7.22 -14.98
C VAL A 444 -8.60 7.59 -16.44
N VAL A 445 -9.07 6.75 -17.37
CA VAL A 445 -9.02 7.03 -18.81
C VAL A 445 -9.97 8.15 -19.20
N ARG A 446 -11.20 8.18 -18.66
CA ARG A 446 -12.13 9.31 -18.81
C ARG A 446 -11.46 10.61 -18.35
N ASP A 447 -10.68 10.53 -17.27
CA ASP A 447 -9.99 11.68 -16.66
C ASP A 447 -8.62 11.98 -17.31
N GLY A 448 -8.29 11.32 -18.43
CA GLY A 448 -7.17 11.67 -19.29
C GLY A 448 -5.99 10.71 -19.27
N ARG A 449 -6.00 9.65 -18.46
CA ARG A 449 -4.93 8.64 -18.45
C ARG A 449 -4.86 7.90 -19.78
N ARG A 450 -3.64 7.71 -20.27
CA ARG A 450 -3.32 7.03 -21.54
C ARG A 450 -2.08 6.15 -21.35
N ARG A 451 -1.75 5.33 -22.35
CA ARG A 451 -0.50 4.55 -22.38
C ARG A 451 0.75 5.38 -22.04
N LYS A 452 0.85 6.62 -22.55
CA LYS A 452 2.01 7.50 -22.30
C LYS A 452 2.19 7.83 -20.82
N THR A 453 1.11 7.92 -20.05
CA THR A 453 1.14 8.18 -18.60
C THR A 453 1.29 6.92 -17.77
N ASP A 454 1.13 5.74 -18.37
CA ASP A 454 1.45 4.45 -17.76
C ASP A 454 2.97 4.20 -17.90
N ALA A 455 3.75 4.97 -17.14
CA ALA A 455 5.20 5.06 -17.23
C ALA A 455 5.85 5.12 -15.84
N LEU A 456 7.16 4.87 -15.82
CA LEU A 456 8.01 5.04 -14.65
C LEU A 456 9.08 6.09 -14.92
N PRO A 457 9.59 6.77 -13.88
CA PRO A 457 10.76 7.65 -14.01
C PRO A 457 11.94 6.93 -14.67
N ASP A 458 12.65 7.65 -15.53
CA ASP A 458 13.82 7.15 -16.26
C ASP A 458 14.92 6.59 -15.36
N PHE A 459 14.99 7.09 -14.12
CA PHE A 459 15.86 6.61 -13.05
C PHE A 459 15.87 5.08 -12.95
N PHE A 460 14.69 4.43 -12.94
CA PHE A 460 14.56 2.99 -12.74
C PHE A 460 15.12 2.12 -13.89
N PHE A 461 15.36 2.72 -15.05
CA PHE A 461 15.96 2.07 -16.22
C PHE A 461 17.44 2.44 -16.44
N LYS A 462 17.88 3.57 -15.87
CA LYS A 462 19.22 4.13 -16.11
C LYS A 462 20.17 3.85 -14.96
N VAL A 463 19.71 4.00 -13.73
CA VAL A 463 20.54 3.94 -12.52
C VAL A 463 20.44 2.54 -11.89
N PRO A 464 21.51 1.74 -11.89
CA PRO A 464 21.51 0.43 -11.26
C PRO A 464 21.34 0.54 -9.74
N VAL A 465 20.86 -0.53 -9.12
CA VAL A 465 20.87 -0.68 -7.67
C VAL A 465 22.32 -0.56 -7.19
N PRO A 466 22.62 0.34 -6.23
CA PRO A 466 23.99 0.66 -5.81
C PRO A 466 24.67 -0.39 -4.96
N ASP A 467 23.93 -1.19 -4.19
CA ASP A 467 24.48 -2.12 -3.20
C ASP A 467 23.50 -3.27 -2.87
N GLY A 468 23.96 -4.21 -2.03
CA GLY A 468 23.17 -5.33 -1.54
C GLY A 468 22.93 -6.44 -2.58
N PRO A 469 22.04 -7.40 -2.31
CA PRO A 469 21.88 -8.61 -3.14
C PRO A 469 21.39 -8.38 -4.56
N GLN A 470 20.89 -7.18 -4.86
CA GLN A 470 20.40 -6.79 -6.20
C GLN A 470 21.34 -5.79 -6.88
N GLU A 471 22.54 -5.56 -6.34
CA GLU A 471 23.55 -4.65 -6.90
C GLU A 471 23.74 -4.83 -8.42
N GLY A 472 23.85 -3.72 -9.13
CA GLY A 472 24.06 -3.69 -10.58
C GLY A 472 22.78 -3.91 -11.41
N ARG A 473 21.69 -4.39 -10.82
CA ARG A 473 20.42 -4.61 -11.55
C ARG A 473 19.67 -3.32 -11.79
N LYS A 474 18.92 -3.30 -12.88
CA LYS A 474 17.96 -2.26 -13.26
C LYS A 474 16.89 -2.83 -14.18
N LEU A 475 15.82 -2.07 -14.39
CA LEU A 475 14.80 -2.46 -15.35
C LEU A 475 15.35 -2.37 -16.79
N ASP A 476 14.90 -3.30 -17.61
CA ASP A 476 15.14 -3.35 -19.04
C ASP A 476 13.93 -2.71 -19.73
N ARG A 477 14.15 -1.56 -20.39
CA ARG A 477 13.06 -0.76 -20.97
C ARG A 477 12.32 -1.51 -22.06
N ASP A 478 13.03 -2.22 -22.93
CA ASP A 478 12.43 -2.90 -24.07
C ASP A 478 11.59 -4.09 -23.61
N LYS A 479 12.08 -4.84 -22.62
CA LYS A 479 11.30 -5.93 -22.01
C LYS A 479 10.11 -5.40 -21.21
N PHE A 480 10.27 -4.26 -20.53
CA PHE A 480 9.18 -3.62 -19.80
C PHE A 480 8.04 -3.17 -20.71
N GLU A 481 8.35 -2.50 -21.83
CA GLU A 481 7.33 -2.08 -22.79
C GLU A 481 6.61 -3.29 -23.43
N LYS A 482 7.33 -4.39 -23.71
CA LYS A 482 6.70 -5.64 -24.18
C LYS A 482 5.74 -6.24 -23.13
N MET A 483 6.14 -6.24 -21.85
CA MET A 483 5.24 -6.66 -20.76
C MET A 483 3.99 -5.78 -20.68
N LYS A 484 4.13 -4.46 -20.92
CA LYS A 484 3.00 -3.54 -20.97
C LYS A 484 2.04 -3.83 -22.13
N ASP A 485 2.57 -4.17 -23.31
CA ASP A 485 1.75 -4.58 -24.46
C ASP A 485 0.97 -5.87 -24.18
N GLU A 486 1.65 -6.86 -23.60
CA GLU A 486 1.05 -8.12 -23.19
C GLU A 486 -0.05 -7.90 -22.16
N TYR A 487 0.19 -7.06 -21.15
CA TYR A 487 -0.82 -6.69 -20.15
C TYR A 487 -2.06 -6.08 -20.81
N TYR A 488 -1.90 -5.16 -21.75
CA TYR A 488 -3.04 -4.56 -22.46
C TYR A 488 -3.81 -5.59 -23.29
N ARG A 489 -3.14 -6.47 -24.03
CA ARG A 489 -3.84 -7.55 -24.76
C ARG A 489 -4.63 -8.46 -23.82
N LEU A 490 -4.02 -8.89 -22.72
CA LEU A 490 -4.66 -9.79 -21.75
C LEU A 490 -5.86 -9.14 -21.05
N ARG A 491 -5.81 -7.82 -20.84
CA ARG A 491 -6.94 -7.04 -20.32
C ARG A 491 -8.02 -6.72 -21.37
N GLY A 492 -7.81 -7.08 -22.64
CA GLY A 492 -8.68 -6.68 -23.73
C GLY A 492 -8.70 -5.16 -23.93
N TRP A 493 -7.56 -4.51 -23.77
CA TRP A 493 -7.35 -3.08 -24.01
C TRP A 493 -6.51 -2.90 -25.28
N ASP A 494 -6.65 -1.74 -25.90
CA ASP A 494 -5.86 -1.38 -27.07
C ASP A 494 -4.38 -1.21 -26.69
N VAL A 495 -3.49 -1.83 -27.47
CA VAL A 495 -2.05 -1.84 -27.18
C VAL A 495 -1.44 -0.46 -27.37
N GLU A 496 -1.85 0.29 -28.39
CA GLU A 496 -1.23 1.58 -28.73
C GLU A 496 -1.64 2.68 -27.76
N THR A 497 -2.91 2.69 -27.34
CA THR A 497 -3.48 3.77 -26.54
C THR A 497 -3.66 3.41 -25.06
N GLY A 498 -3.70 2.12 -24.72
CA GLY A 498 -4.01 1.61 -23.38
C GLY A 498 -5.49 1.78 -23.00
N LEU A 499 -6.37 2.05 -23.97
CA LEU A 499 -7.80 2.30 -23.74
C LEU A 499 -8.58 0.98 -23.72
N PRO A 500 -9.58 0.80 -22.83
CA PRO A 500 -10.45 -0.36 -22.86
C PRO A 500 -11.21 -0.47 -24.18
N MET A 501 -11.33 -1.68 -24.73
CA MET A 501 -12.13 -1.96 -25.92
C MET A 501 -13.62 -2.02 -25.57
N ARG A 502 -14.49 -1.63 -26.51
CA ARG A 502 -15.95 -1.75 -26.35
C ARG A 502 -16.37 -3.18 -26.06
N SER A 503 -15.86 -4.13 -26.85
CA SER A 503 -16.16 -5.56 -26.73
C SER A 503 -15.83 -6.10 -25.33
N THR A 504 -14.71 -5.68 -24.75
CA THR A 504 -14.32 -6.04 -23.38
C THR A 504 -15.32 -5.53 -22.35
N LEU A 505 -15.67 -4.24 -22.42
CA LEU A 505 -16.61 -3.63 -21.47
C LEU A 505 -18.02 -4.25 -21.58
N GLU A 506 -18.51 -4.47 -22.79
CA GLU A 506 -19.79 -5.13 -23.03
C GLU A 506 -19.78 -6.59 -22.55
N GLY A 507 -18.68 -7.32 -22.80
CA GLY A 507 -18.47 -8.68 -22.27
C GLY A 507 -18.46 -8.77 -20.74
N LEU A 508 -18.11 -7.67 -20.07
CA LEU A 508 -18.18 -7.50 -18.61
C LEU A 508 -19.52 -6.93 -18.10
N GLY A 509 -20.49 -6.70 -19.01
CA GLY A 509 -21.81 -6.14 -18.67
C GLY A 509 -21.77 -4.64 -18.33
N MET A 510 -20.88 -3.88 -18.97
CA MET A 510 -20.66 -2.45 -18.74
C MET A 510 -20.81 -1.62 -20.04
N ALA A 511 -21.87 -1.88 -20.81
CA ALA A 511 -22.14 -1.17 -22.06
C ALA A 511 -22.34 0.36 -21.84
N ASP A 512 -22.98 0.73 -20.72
CA ASP A 512 -23.15 2.10 -20.26
C ASP A 512 -21.80 2.81 -20.03
N VAL A 513 -20.82 2.11 -19.45
CA VAL A 513 -19.46 2.63 -19.28
C VAL A 513 -18.78 2.83 -20.64
N ALA A 514 -18.95 1.90 -21.59
CA ALA A 514 -18.42 2.05 -22.94
C ALA A 514 -18.99 3.28 -23.67
N ASP A 515 -20.28 3.57 -23.46
CA ASP A 515 -20.94 4.75 -24.02
C ASP A 515 -20.43 6.06 -23.41
N VAL A 516 -20.18 6.08 -22.10
CA VAL A 516 -19.52 7.21 -21.44
C VAL A 516 -18.12 7.40 -22.03
N LEU A 517 -17.30 6.34 -22.12
CA LEU A 517 -15.94 6.45 -22.67
C LEU A 517 -15.94 6.93 -24.12
N LYS A 518 -16.90 6.50 -24.94
CA LYS A 518 -17.04 6.98 -26.33
C LYS A 518 -17.22 8.50 -26.38
N LYS A 519 -18.06 9.07 -25.50
CA LYS A 519 -18.27 10.54 -25.40
C LYS A 519 -16.99 11.28 -24.98
N HIS A 520 -16.17 10.66 -24.15
CA HIS A 520 -14.92 11.23 -23.62
C HIS A 520 -13.66 10.87 -24.43
N LYS A 521 -13.79 10.26 -25.62
CA LYS A 521 -12.64 9.78 -26.43
C LYS A 521 -11.69 8.87 -25.62
N GLY A 522 -12.27 8.05 -24.76
CA GLY A 522 -11.59 7.12 -23.85
C GLY A 522 -11.80 5.65 -24.20
N LEU A 523 -12.35 5.35 -25.37
CA LEU A 523 -12.59 4.00 -25.86
C LEU A 523 -11.49 3.62 -26.87
N GLY A 524 -11.00 2.39 -26.80
CA GLY A 524 -10.09 1.86 -27.82
C GLY A 524 -10.73 1.87 -29.21
N PRO A 525 -9.93 1.92 -30.29
CA PRO A 525 -10.44 1.87 -31.65
C PRO A 525 -11.26 0.59 -31.83
N GLU A 526 -12.43 0.68 -32.47
CA GLU A 526 -13.16 -0.53 -32.85
C GLU A 526 -12.28 -1.28 -33.86
N SER A 527 -12.02 -2.56 -33.60
CA SER A 527 -11.41 -3.41 -34.62
C SER A 527 -12.41 -3.47 -35.76
N ASP A 528 -12.14 -2.81 -36.87
CA ASP A 528 -12.83 -3.08 -38.13
C ASP A 528 -12.78 -4.60 -38.30
N GLY A 529 -13.94 -5.25 -38.21
CA GLY A 529 -14.05 -6.70 -38.29
C GLY A 529 -13.55 -7.17 -39.64
N GLY A 530 -12.25 -7.44 -39.71
CA GLY A 530 -11.62 -8.16 -40.80
C GLY A 530 -12.03 -9.62 -40.67
N SER A 531 -13.01 -9.98 -41.49
CA SER A 531 -13.47 -11.32 -41.85
C SER A 531 -12.39 -12.39 -41.91
#